data_AF-B3VV68-F1
#
_entry.id   AF-B3VV68-F1
#
_cell.length_a   1.000
_cell.length_b   1.000
_cell.length_c   1.000
_cell.angle_alpha   90.00
_cell.angle_beta   90.00
_cell.angle_gamma   90.00
#
_symmetry.space_group_name_H-M   'P 1'
#
loop_
_entity.id
_entity.type
_entity.pdbx_description
1 polymer ?
#
loop_
_entity_poly.entity_id
_entity_poly.type
_entity_poly.pdbx_seq_one_letter_code
_entity_poly.pdbx_strand_id
1 'polypeptide(L)'
;IDQFDGYSSKYPQNWIQVRGAGADIFFRDPFVLDENLSVELSSPSSSKYKSVEDLGPPEEAGKKVLKQYLTEFMSTRIGVMRDSNIISTSSRVADDGKLYYQVE
;
A
#
# COMPACT_ATOMS: atom_id res chain seq x y z
N ILE A 1 -11.25 1.44 -13.76
CA ILE A 1 -12.34 0.94 -12.90
C ILE A 1 -12.27 -0.56 -12.95
N ASP A 2 -11.68 -1.16 -11.92
CA ASP A 2 -11.97 -2.57 -11.68
C ASP A 2 -13.44 -2.63 -11.23
N GLN A 3 -14.25 -3.41 -11.95
CA GLN A 3 -15.69 -3.38 -11.80
C GLN A 3 -16.19 -4.21 -10.60
N PHE A 4 -15.32 -5.02 -10.00
CA PHE A 4 -15.68 -5.93 -8.90
C PHE A 4 -15.36 -5.37 -7.52
N ASP A 5 -14.18 -4.77 -7.34
CA ASP A 5 -13.69 -4.38 -6.00
C ASP A 5 -13.79 -2.88 -5.70
N GLY A 6 -14.30 -2.09 -6.66
CA GLY A 6 -14.74 -0.71 -6.41
C GLY A 6 -13.62 0.33 -6.32
N TYR A 7 -12.41 0.01 -6.77
CA TYR A 7 -11.30 0.97 -6.90
C TYR A 7 -10.89 1.18 -8.37
N SER A 8 -10.21 2.30 -8.61
CA SER A 8 -9.67 2.62 -9.94
C SER A 8 -8.37 3.36 -9.78
N SER A 9 -7.30 2.80 -10.32
CA SER A 9 -5.96 3.38 -10.31
C SER A 9 -5.45 3.54 -11.73
N LYS A 10 -4.68 4.61 -11.99
CA LYS A 10 -3.90 4.75 -13.21
C LYS A 10 -2.52 4.16 -12.97
N TYR A 11 -2.02 3.38 -13.91
CA TYR A 11 -0.68 2.80 -13.87
C TYR A 11 -0.02 2.95 -15.26
N PRO A 12 1.32 2.90 -15.35
CA PRO A 12 2.03 3.00 -16.61
C PRO A 12 1.62 1.88 -17.58
N GLN A 13 1.36 2.22 -18.84
CA GLN A 13 0.78 1.29 -19.82
C GLN A 13 1.71 0.12 -20.17
N ASN A 14 3.01 0.28 -19.98
CA ASN A 14 4.02 -0.74 -20.23
C ASN A 14 4.18 -1.75 -19.08
N TRP A 15 3.51 -1.55 -17.95
CA TRP A 15 3.62 -2.45 -16.80
C TRP A 15 2.75 -3.69 -16.97
N ILE A 16 3.26 -4.81 -16.48
CA ILE A 16 2.59 -6.12 -16.57
C ILE A 16 1.95 -6.48 -15.24
N GLN A 17 0.74 -7.04 -15.28
CA GLN A 17 0.09 -7.58 -14.10
C GLN A 17 0.67 -8.96 -13.78
N VAL A 18 1.15 -9.15 -12.55
CA VAL A 18 1.62 -10.46 -12.04
C VAL A 18 0.58 -11.01 -11.08
N ARG A 19 0.15 -12.25 -11.31
CA ARG A 19 -0.79 -12.96 -10.43
C ARG A 19 -0.03 -13.81 -9.41
N GLY A 20 -0.57 -13.95 -8.20
CA GLY A 20 -0.01 -14.81 -7.14
C GLY A 20 0.87 -14.10 -6.10
N ALA A 21 0.87 -12.77 -6.07
CA ALA A 21 1.66 -11.97 -5.13
C ALA A 21 0.99 -11.75 -3.76
N GLY A 22 -0.18 -12.35 -3.49
CA GLY A 22 -0.94 -12.15 -2.25
C GLY A 22 -1.68 -10.80 -2.15
N ALA A 23 -1.31 -9.82 -2.99
CA ALA A 23 -2.06 -8.60 -3.23
C ALA A 23 -3.24 -8.84 -4.19
N ASP A 24 -4.23 -7.95 -4.15
CA ASP A 24 -5.38 -7.99 -5.05
C ASP A 24 -4.94 -7.73 -6.50
N ILE A 25 -4.14 -6.66 -6.68
CA ILE A 25 -3.45 -6.37 -7.93
C ILE A 25 -1.98 -6.10 -7.65
N PHE A 26 -1.12 -6.63 -8.50
CA PHE A 26 0.32 -6.35 -8.51
C PHE A 26 0.77 -6.08 -9.95
N PHE A 27 1.25 -4.87 -10.20
CA PHE A 27 1.88 -4.46 -11.46
C PHE A 27 3.37 -4.25 -11.24
N ARG A 28 4.17 -4.56 -12.26
CA ARG A 28 5.61 -4.25 -12.26
C ARG A 28 6.10 -3.89 -13.65
N ASP A 29 7.18 -3.12 -13.69
CA ASP A 29 7.87 -2.86 -14.95
C ASP A 29 8.59 -4.14 -15.44
N PRO A 30 8.46 -4.51 -16.73
CA PRO A 30 9.14 -5.69 -17.28
C PRO A 30 10.66 -5.51 -17.41
N PHE A 31 11.16 -4.27 -17.43
CA PHE A 31 12.58 -3.94 -17.56
C PHE A 31 13.20 -3.54 -16.21
N VAL A 32 12.49 -2.77 -15.39
CA VAL A 32 12.96 -2.31 -14.07
C VAL A 32 12.21 -3.05 -12.96
N LEU A 33 12.74 -4.19 -12.54
CA LEU A 33 12.06 -5.08 -11.58
C LEU A 33 11.82 -4.45 -10.20
N ASP A 34 12.55 -3.40 -9.84
CA ASP A 34 12.40 -2.68 -8.58
C ASP A 34 11.17 -1.74 -8.59
N GLU A 35 10.66 -1.36 -9.76
CA GLU A 35 9.47 -0.54 -9.90
C GLU A 35 8.21 -1.40 -9.98
N ASN A 36 7.34 -1.21 -8.99
CA ASN A 36 6.10 -1.97 -8.87
C ASN A 36 5.00 -1.15 -8.18
N LEU A 37 3.77 -1.59 -8.35
CA LEU A 37 2.58 -1.07 -7.68
C LEU A 37 1.72 -2.24 -7.25
N SER A 38 1.41 -2.32 -5.97
CA SER A 38 0.48 -3.28 -5.39
C SER A 38 -0.72 -2.56 -4.80
N VAL A 39 -1.88 -3.23 -4.87
CA VAL A 39 -3.09 -2.83 -4.13
C VAL A 39 -3.44 -3.99 -3.20
N GLU A 40 -3.50 -3.69 -1.91
CA GLU A 40 -3.87 -4.65 -0.88
C GLU A 40 -5.23 -4.29 -0.29
N LEU A 41 -6.11 -5.29 -0.21
CA LEU A 41 -7.44 -5.16 0.36
C LEU A 41 -7.54 -6.03 1.61
N SER A 42 -7.88 -5.39 2.72
CA SER A 42 -8.21 -6.09 3.96
C SER A 42 -9.72 -6.20 4.10
N SER A 43 -10.21 -7.40 4.46
CA SER A 43 -11.64 -7.60 4.66
C SER A 43 -12.15 -6.71 5.81
N PRO A 44 -13.31 -6.04 5.66
CA PRO A 44 -13.93 -5.27 6.72
C PRO A 44 -14.19 -6.11 7.99
N SER A 45 -14.46 -7.42 7.83
CA SER A 45 -14.66 -8.35 8.95
C SER A 45 -13.39 -8.62 9.77
N SER A 46 -12.21 -8.36 9.20
CA SER A 46 -10.91 -8.51 9.86
C SER A 46 -10.45 -7.22 10.54
N SER A 47 -11.16 -6.11 10.34
CA SER A 47 -10.81 -4.80 10.88
C SER A 47 -11.89 -4.28 11.85
N LYS A 48 -11.47 -3.57 12.89
CA LYS A 48 -12.40 -2.86 13.79
C LYS A 48 -12.64 -1.41 13.35
N TYR A 49 -12.07 -1.02 12.21
CA TYR A 49 -12.00 0.35 11.74
C TYR A 49 -13.14 0.62 10.75
N LYS A 50 -13.82 1.76 10.92
CA LYS A 50 -14.89 2.22 10.03
C LYS A 50 -14.38 3.23 9.02
N SER A 51 -13.42 4.06 9.42
CA SER A 51 -12.77 5.03 8.55
C SER A 51 -11.25 5.01 8.74
N VAL A 52 -10.55 5.68 7.83
CA VAL A 52 -9.10 5.86 7.89
C VAL A 52 -8.70 6.70 9.12
N GLU A 53 -9.60 7.53 9.64
CA GLU A 53 -9.36 8.35 10.84
C GLU A 53 -9.21 7.50 12.11
N ASP A 54 -9.85 6.33 12.15
CA ASP A 54 -9.73 5.40 13.29
C ASP A 54 -8.30 4.84 13.44
N LEU A 55 -7.46 4.95 12.40
CA LEU A 55 -6.05 4.57 12.46
C LEU A 55 -5.18 5.58 13.21
N GLY A 56 -5.72 6.77 13.51
CA GLY A 56 -5.03 7.90 14.10
C GLY A 56 -4.63 8.95 13.06
N PRO A 57 -3.77 9.92 13.42
CA PRO A 57 -3.20 10.86 12.47
C PRO A 57 -2.33 10.13 11.42
N PRO A 58 -2.13 10.72 10.23
CA PRO A 58 -1.43 10.06 9.12
C PRO A 58 0.01 9.69 9.47
N GLU A 59 0.67 10.42 10.37
CA GLU A 59 2.01 10.08 10.88
C GLU A 59 2.02 8.76 11.69
N GLU A 60 1.04 8.54 12.56
CA GLU A 60 0.93 7.30 13.32
C GLU A 60 0.52 6.11 12.46
N ALA A 61 -0.42 6.34 11.53
CA ALA A 61 -0.81 5.33 10.55
C ALA A 61 0.38 4.92 9.67
N GLY A 62 1.16 5.89 9.18
CA GLY A 62 2.39 5.65 8.41
C GLY A 62 3.41 4.83 9.19
N LYS A 63 3.66 5.15 10.47
CA LYS A 63 4.57 4.35 11.32
C LYS A 63 4.11 2.90 11.51
N LYS A 64 2.80 2.66 11.63
CA LYS A 64 2.25 1.29 11.74
C LYS A 64 2.46 0.51 10.44
N VAL A 65 2.16 1.11 9.30
CA VAL A 65 2.36 0.50 7.97
C VAL A 65 3.84 0.23 7.72
N LEU A 66 4.71 1.20 8.01
CA LEU A 66 6.16 1.05 7.88
C LEU A 66 6.69 -0.11 8.70
N LYS A 67 6.24 -0.23 9.95
CA LYS A 67 6.63 -1.34 10.83
C LYS A 67 6.15 -2.69 10.30
N GLN A 68 4.94 -2.77 9.76
CA GLN A 68 4.43 -3.98 9.14
C GLN A 68 5.26 -4.36 7.90
N TYR A 69 5.48 -3.41 6.98
CA TYR A 69 6.33 -3.60 5.81
C TYR A 69 7.73 -4.07 6.20
N LEU A 70 8.39 -3.40 7.14
CA LEU A 70 9.69 -3.85 7.63
C LEU A 70 9.62 -5.27 8.20
N THR A 71 8.60 -5.62 8.97
CA THR A 71 8.48 -6.96 9.55
C THR A 71 8.30 -8.04 8.49
N GLU A 72 7.47 -7.81 7.47
CA GLU A 72 7.19 -8.77 6.40
C GLU A 72 8.37 -8.92 5.43
N PHE A 73 9.10 -7.82 5.18
CA PHE A 73 10.27 -7.81 4.31
C PHE A 73 11.60 -8.03 5.07
N MET A 74 11.60 -8.16 6.40
CA MET A 74 12.77 -8.55 7.17
C MET A 74 13.12 -10.00 6.81
N SER A 75 14.18 -10.17 6.02
CA SER A 75 14.68 -11.50 5.71
C SER A 75 15.22 -12.12 6.99
N THR A 76 14.85 -13.37 7.28
CA THR A 76 15.51 -14.17 8.33
C THR A 76 16.95 -14.53 7.96
N ARG A 77 17.41 -14.15 6.77
CA ARG A 77 18.77 -14.36 6.28
C ARG A 77 19.70 -13.37 6.99
N ILE A 78 20.66 -13.90 7.73
CA ILE A 78 21.68 -13.14 8.48
C ILE A 78 22.33 -12.10 7.56
N GLY A 79 22.26 -10.82 7.94
CA GLY A 79 22.98 -9.72 7.29
C GLY A 79 22.15 -8.76 6.42
N VAL A 80 20.84 -8.99 6.25
CA VAL A 80 19.97 -8.03 5.52
C VAL A 80 19.16 -7.22 6.52
N MET A 81 19.63 -6.02 6.84
CA MET A 81 18.87 -5.01 7.60
C MET A 81 18.27 -4.02 6.61
N ARG A 82 16.97 -3.74 6.77
CA ARG A 82 16.25 -2.75 5.99
C ARG A 82 15.88 -1.62 6.92
N ASP A 83 16.38 -0.43 6.62
CA ASP A 83 15.98 0.81 7.28
C ASP A 83 15.01 1.57 6.39
N SER A 84 14.12 2.33 7.02
CA SER A 84 13.12 3.12 6.32
C SER A 84 12.81 4.40 7.10
N ASN A 85 12.39 5.43 6.38
CA ASN A 85 12.07 6.72 6.97
C ASN A 85 10.85 7.31 6.28
N ILE A 86 10.00 7.99 7.05
CA ILE A 86 8.85 8.72 6.52
C ILE A 86 9.35 10.11 6.15
N ILE A 87 9.23 10.45 4.87
CA ILE A 87 9.62 11.73 4.28
C ILE A 87 8.47 12.72 4.43
N SER A 88 7.24 12.31 4.14
CA SER A 88 6.07 13.18 4.24
C SER A 88 4.79 12.42 4.59
N THR A 89 3.87 13.09 5.27
CA THR A 89 2.51 12.56 5.48
C THR A 89 1.50 13.65 5.22
N SER A 90 0.41 13.30 4.54
CA SER A 90 -0.68 14.22 4.25
C SER A 90 -2.02 13.49 4.26
N SER A 91 -3.09 14.22 4.53
CA SER A 91 -4.45 13.75 4.38
C SER A 91 -5.12 14.52 3.25
N ARG A 92 -5.83 13.80 2.38
CA ARG A 92 -6.55 14.38 1.24
C ARG A 92 -7.91 13.74 1.11
N VAL A 93 -8.92 14.53 0.77
CA VAL A 93 -10.22 14.01 0.37
C VAL A 93 -10.20 13.88 -1.14
N ALA A 94 -10.47 12.68 -1.67
CA ALA A 94 -10.51 12.46 -3.11
C ALA A 94 -11.89 12.81 -3.70
N ASP A 95 -12.02 12.69 -5.02
CA ASP A 95 -13.24 13.04 -5.76
C ASP A 95 -14.47 12.21 -5.35
N ASP A 96 -14.25 11.09 -4.67
CA ASP A 96 -15.30 10.21 -4.11
C ASP A 96 -15.79 10.66 -2.72
N GLY A 97 -15.26 11.76 -2.18
CA GLY A 97 -15.61 12.30 -0.87
C GLY A 97 -15.02 11.52 0.31
N LYS A 98 -14.14 10.54 0.07
CA LYS A 98 -13.49 9.76 1.13
C LYS A 98 -12.12 10.36 1.50
N LEU A 99 -11.77 10.23 2.77
CA LEU A 99 -10.47 10.65 3.28
C LEU A 99 -9.41 9.57 3.00
N TYR A 100 -8.29 10.01 2.44
CA TYR A 100 -7.12 9.20 2.16
C TYR A 100 -5.92 9.77 2.92
N TYR A 101 -5.12 8.88 3.47
CA TYR A 101 -3.79 9.21 3.96
C TYR A 101 -2.77 8.88 2.90
N GLN A 102 -1.92 9.84 2.61
CA GLN A 102 -0.76 9.69 1.75
C GLN A 102 0.49 9.78 2.62
N VAL A 103 1.32 8.75 2.52
CA VAL A 103 2.57 8.61 3.27
C VAL A 103 3.66 8.36 2.24
N GLU A 104 4.74 9.13 2.34
CA GLU A 104 5.96 9.03 1.54
C GLU A 104 7.16 8.88 2.47
#